data_AF-A0A162CVH0-F1
#
_entry.id   AF-A0A162CVH0-F1
#
_cell.length_a   1.000
_cell.length_b   1.000
_cell.length_c   1.000
_cell.angle_alpha   90.00
_cell.angle_beta   90.00
_cell.angle_gamma   90.00
#
_symmetry.space_group_name_H-M   'P 1'
#
loop_
_entity.id
_entity.type
_entity.pdbx_description
1 polymer ?
#
loop_
_entity_poly.entity_id
_entity_poly.type
_entity_poly.pdbx_seq_one_letter_code
_entity_poly.pdbx_strand_id
1 'polypeptide(L)' 'MPYMHSESALVHTQAVPPVCAAGPEDTLRFEQRHQAIIERFGRYPHRNAILGRESTPEELAVFE' A
#
# COMPACT_ATOMS: atom_id res chain seq x y z
N MET A 1 8.79 -1.51 -9.08
CA MET A 1 8.71 -0.55 -7.96
C MET A 1 8.79 -1.30 -6.63
N PRO A 2 9.98 -1.49 -6.03
CA PRO A 2 10.13 -2.25 -4.79
C PRO A 2 9.44 -1.60 -3.58
N TYR A 3 9.48 -0.26 -3.51
CA TYR A 3 8.92 0.52 -2.41
C TYR A 3 7.39 0.32 -2.25
N MET A 4 6.64 0.42 -3.35
CA MET A 4 5.17 0.24 -3.39
C MET A 4 4.69 -1.13 -2.93
N HIS A 5 5.54 -2.15 -2.91
CA HIS A 5 5.13 -3.52 -2.57
C HIS A 5 5.45 -3.91 -1.12
N SER A 6 6.06 -3.01 -0.35
CA SER A 6 6.37 -3.19 1.07
C SER A 6 5.10 -3.04 1.93
N GLU A 7 4.95 -3.86 2.97
CA GLU A 7 3.90 -3.70 3.99
C GLU A 7 4.39 -2.80 5.16
N SER A 8 5.26 -1.83 4.88
CA SER A 8 5.84 -0.96 5.91
C SER A 8 5.51 0.50 5.65
N ALA A 9 4.83 1.13 6.60
CA ALA A 9 4.49 2.55 6.55
C ALA A 9 5.74 3.43 6.40
N LEU A 10 6.83 3.10 7.09
CA LEU A 10 8.10 3.83 6.99
C LEU A 10 8.65 3.81 5.56
N VAL A 11 8.52 2.68 4.87
CA VAL A 11 8.99 2.53 3.48
C VAL A 11 8.18 3.42 2.54
N HIS A 12 6.86 3.52 2.73
CA HIS A 12 6.01 4.43 1.95
C HIS A 12 6.35 5.90 2.21
N THR A 13 6.55 6.29 3.47
CA THR A 13 6.99 7.66 3.82
C THR A 13 8.32 8.02 3.15
N GLN A 14 9.26 7.07 3.06
CA GLN A 14 10.54 7.27 2.38
C GLN A 14 10.43 7.27 0.85
N ALA A 15 9.40 6.64 0.28
CA ALA A 15 9.19 6.53 -1.16
C ALA A 15 8.51 7.76 -1.76
N VAL A 16 7.68 8.48 -1.00
CA VAL A 16 6.96 9.66 -1.50
C VAL A 16 7.90 10.74 -2.04
N PRO A 17 8.98 11.18 -1.35
CA PRO A 17 9.88 12.21 -1.88
C PRO A 17 10.53 11.86 -3.23
N PRO A 18 11.18 10.68 -3.41
CA PRO A 18 11.77 10.32 -4.70
C PRO A 18 10.73 10.05 -5.80
N VAL A 19 9.57 9.47 -5.46
CA VAL A 19 8.47 9.25 -6.44
C VAL A 19 7.89 10.57 -6.91
N CYS A 20 7.72 11.56 -6.02
CA CYS A 20 7.26 12.90 -6.36
C CYS A 20 8.29 13.65 -7.24
N ALA A 21 9.58 13.48 -6.96
CA ALA A 21 10.65 14.20 -7.67
C ALA A 21 10.96 13.64 -9.07
N ALA A 22 10.76 12.34 -9.29
CA ALA A 22 11.25 11.65 -10.49
C ALA A 22 10.19 10.79 -11.22
N GLY A 23 9.00 10.60 -10.64
CA GLY A 23 7.97 9.73 -11.20
C GLY A 23 6.94 10.47 -12.06
N PRO A 24 6.33 9.82 -13.06
CA PRO A 24 5.10 10.29 -13.68
C PRO A 24 4.01 10.56 -12.63
N GLU A 25 3.12 11.54 -12.85
CA GLU A 25 2.03 11.89 -11.91
C GLU A 25 1.18 10.68 -11.49
N ASP A 26 0.94 9.74 -12.41
CA ASP A 26 0.23 8.50 -12.12
C ASP A 26 0.95 7.64 -11.07
N THR A 27 2.28 7.61 -11.10
CA THR A 27 3.11 6.87 -10.14
C THR A 27 2.93 7.39 -8.72
N LEU A 28 2.86 8.72 -8.56
CA LEU A 28 2.61 9.35 -7.28
C LEU A 28 1.20 9.04 -6.76
N ARG A 29 0.19 9.06 -7.63
CA ARG A 29 -1.17 8.68 -7.27
C ARG A 29 -1.26 7.21 -6.82
N PHE A 30 -0.53 6.32 -7.48
CA PHE A 30 -0.45 4.93 -7.06
C PHE A 30 0.24 4.79 -5.69
N GLU A 31 1.38 5.46 -5.48
CA GLU A 31 2.10 5.43 -4.20
C GLU A 31 1.20 5.90 -3.05
N GLN A 32 0.47 7.02 -3.22
CA GLN A 32 -0.44 7.54 -2.20
C GLN A 32 -1.58 6.57 -1.86
N ARG A 33 -2.11 5.85 -2.85
CA ARG A 33 -3.13 4.81 -2.61
C ARG A 33 -2.56 3.64 -1.82
N HIS A 34 -1.34 3.20 -2.13
CA HIS A 34 -0.68 2.13 -1.40
C HIS A 34 -0.38 2.54 0.05
N GLN A 35 0.14 3.75 0.25
CA GLN A 35 0.38 4.33 1.56
C GLN A 35 -0.92 4.36 2.40
N ALA A 36 -2.04 4.82 1.83
CA ALA A 36 -3.31 4.87 2.56
C ALA A 36 -3.82 3.49 3.01
N ILE A 37 -3.59 2.44 2.20
CA ILE A 37 -3.92 1.05 2.58
C ILE A 37 -3.05 0.62 3.77
N ILE A 38 -1.74 0.85 3.69
CA ILE A 38 -0.81 0.47 4.77
C ILE A 38 -1.02 1.28 6.04
N GLU A 39 -1.37 2.57 5.95
CA GLU A 39 -1.74 3.38 7.10
C GLU A 39 -3.02 2.89 7.78
N ARG A 40 -4.00 2.42 6.99
CA ARG A 40 -5.29 1.95 7.51
C ARG A 40 -5.23 0.53 8.08
N PHE A 41 -4.53 -0.39 7.41
CA PHE A 41 -4.57 -1.82 7.73
C PHE A 41 -3.23 -2.39 8.20
N GLY A 42 -2.13 -1.66 8.05
CA GLY A 42 -0.77 -2.14 8.36
C GLY A 42 -0.23 -3.22 7.42
N ARG A 43 -1.02 -3.65 6.42
CA ARG A 43 -0.73 -4.73 5.46
C ARG A 43 -1.60 -4.59 4.23
N TYR A 44 -1.35 -5.41 3.20
CA TYR A 44 -2.20 -5.49 2.02
C TYR A 44 -3.26 -6.59 2.17
N PRO A 45 -4.55 -6.24 2.33
CA PRO A 45 -5.54 -7.27 2.62
C PRO A 45 -5.77 -8.27 1.48
N HIS A 46 -5.46 -7.90 0.23
CA HIS A 46 -5.54 -8.79 -0.93
C HIS A 46 -4.51 -9.93 -0.87
N ARG A 47 -3.47 -9.80 -0.04
CA ARG A 47 -2.46 -10.83 0.17
C ARG A 47 -2.84 -11.79 1.29
N ASN A 48 -3.87 -11.49 2.09
CA ASN A 48 -4.24 -12.27 3.26
C ASN A 48 -4.48 -13.74 2.90
N ALA A 49 -5.29 -14.02 1.88
CA ALA A 49 -5.60 -15.39 1.46
C ALA A 49 -4.36 -16.19 1.03
N ILE A 50 -3.47 -15.58 0.24
CA ILE A 50 -2.25 -16.24 -0.27
C ILE A 50 -1.23 -16.47 0.86
N LEU A 51 -1.22 -15.60 1.87
CA LEU A 51 -0.33 -15.68 3.03
C LEU A 51 -0.95 -16.45 4.22
N GLY A 52 -2.15 -17.01 4.08
CA GLY A 52 -2.85 -17.76 5.13
C GLY A 52 -3.29 -16.91 6.33
N ARG A 53 -3.52 -15.61 6.13
CA ARG A 53 -4.00 -14.66 7.15
C ARG A 53 -5.53 -14.55 7.09
N GLU A 54 -6.17 -14.41 8.23
CA GLU A 54 -7.60 -14.05 8.29
C GLU A 54 -7.78 -12.55 8.02
N SER A 55 -8.77 -12.23 7.18
CA SER A 55 -9.17 -10.84 6.88
C SER A 55 -10.22 -10.37 7.88
N THR A 56 -10.14 -9.10 8.31
CA THR A 56 -11.20 -8.46 9.10
C THR A 56 -12.41 -8.10 8.22
N PRO A 57 -13.59 -7.86 8.81
CA PRO A 57 -14.74 -7.35 8.05
C PRO A 57 -14.44 -6.05 7.31
N GLU A 58 -13.66 -5.12 7.89
CA GLU A 58 -13.28 -3.88 7.20
C GLU A 58 -12.32 -4.12 6.04
N GLU A 59 -11.42 -5.09 6.17
CA GLU A 59 -10.50 -5.50 5.12
C GLU A 59 -11.23 -6.14 3.93
N LEU A 60 -12.31 -6.89 4.18
CA LEU A 60 -13.12 -7.52 3.13
C LEU A 60 -13.94 -6.50 2.33
N ALA A 61 -14.44 -5.44 2.99
CA ALA A 61 -15.24 -4.39 2.36
C ALA A 61 -14.45 -3.50 1.38
N VAL A 62 -13.12 -3.56 1.36
CA VAL A 62 -12.27 -2.80 0.42
C VAL A 62 -12.27 -3.40 -0.99
N PHE A 63 -12.71 -4.65 -1.14
CA PHE A 63 -12.71 -5.38 -2.41
C PHE A 63 -14.08 -5.46 -3.10
N GLU A 64 -15.10 -4.80 -2.55
CA GLU A 64 -16.39 -4.54 -3.21
C GLU A 64 -16.37 -3.22 -3.99
#